data_AF-A0A927KPE6-F1
#
_entry.id   AF-A0A927KPE6-F1
#
_cell.length_a   1.000
_cell.length_b   1.000
_cell.length_c   1.000
_cell.angle_alpha   90.00
_cell.angle_beta   90.00
_cell.angle_gamma   90.00
#
_symmetry.space_group_name_H-M   'P 1'
#
loop_
_entity.id
_entity.type
_entity.pdbx_description
1 polymer ?
#
loop_
_entity_poly.entity_id
_entity_poly.type
_entity_poly.pdbx_seq_one_letter_code
_entity_poly.pdbx_strand_id
1 'polypeptide(L)'
;MNASVSGGRTIANVYAARGGFMMTHWLLEHGADPRLDYVGGAPVRRDDSHTIEAIFWHPGTPDDPTWQIRSQRWLLLNGHQRPPMPEHYRRMRETFGFPHREDQIPLPDRAPPPASRNL
;
A
#
# COMPACT_ATOMS: atom_id res chain seq x y z
N MET A 1 15.06 1.13 -5.95
CA MET A 1 16.06 0.34 -5.19
C MET A 1 15.32 -0.78 -4.45
N ASN A 2 15.63 -2.06 -4.69
CA ASN A 2 14.96 -3.19 -4.01
C ASN A 2 15.90 -3.77 -2.96
N ALA A 3 15.75 -3.36 -1.70
CA ALA A 3 16.45 -4.01 -0.59
C ALA A 3 15.62 -5.21 -0.11
N SER A 4 16.13 -6.42 -0.34
CA SER A 4 15.59 -7.65 0.27
C SER A 4 15.95 -7.66 1.75
N VAL A 5 14.94 -7.54 2.61
CA VAL A 5 15.13 -7.75 4.05
C VAL A 5 14.87 -9.24 4.31
N SER A 6 15.75 -9.86 5.10
CA SER A 6 15.69 -11.28 5.50
C SER A 6 14.25 -11.76 5.72
N GLY A 7 13.82 -12.79 4.97
CA GLY A 7 12.49 -13.39 5.08
C GLY A 7 11.56 -13.27 3.85
N GLY A 8 12.07 -12.94 2.67
CA GLY A 8 11.25 -12.91 1.45
C GLY A 8 10.26 -11.74 1.40
N ARG A 9 10.57 -10.63 2.07
CA ARG A 9 9.76 -9.40 2.02
C ARG A 9 10.58 -8.25 1.45
N THR A 10 9.93 -7.42 0.64
CA THR A 10 10.50 -6.13 0.26
C THR A 10 10.46 -5.17 1.45
N ILE A 11 11.39 -4.22 1.52
CA ILE A 11 11.36 -3.17 2.54
C ILE A 11 10.07 -2.34 2.49
N ALA A 12 9.48 -2.16 1.30
CA ALA A 12 8.18 -1.49 1.13
C ALA A 12 7.04 -2.27 1.81
N ASN A 13 7.00 -3.60 1.67
CA ASN A 13 6.06 -4.46 2.38
C ASN A 13 6.23 -4.33 3.89
N VAL A 14 7.47 -4.38 4.40
CA VAL A 14 7.75 -4.28 5.85
C VAL A 14 7.19 -2.99 6.46
N TYR A 15 7.36 -1.85 5.78
CA TYR A 15 6.78 -0.58 6.24
C TYR A 15 5.25 -0.57 6.10
N ALA A 16 4.72 -0.93 4.92
CA ALA A 16 3.29 -0.86 4.65
C ALA A 16 2.47 -1.75 5.60
N ALA A 17 2.92 -2.98 5.85
CA ALA A 17 2.26 -3.94 6.73
C ALA A 17 2.29 -3.54 8.22
N ARG A 18 3.02 -2.47 8.57
CA ARG A 18 3.07 -1.90 9.93
C ARG A 18 2.45 -0.49 9.98
N GLY A 19 1.78 -0.05 8.91
CA GLY A 19 1.22 1.30 8.80
C GLY A 19 2.26 2.41 8.56
N GLY A 20 3.51 2.08 8.25
CA GLY A 20 4.62 3.01 8.00
C GLY A 20 4.54 3.74 6.66
N PHE A 21 3.39 4.33 6.33
CA PHE A 21 3.09 4.79 4.98
C PHE A 21 3.91 5.97 4.48
N MET A 22 4.46 6.80 5.37
CA MET A 22 5.40 7.84 4.96
C MET A 22 6.65 7.23 4.30
N MET A 23 7.23 6.21 4.94
CA MET A 23 8.39 5.49 4.40
C MET A 23 8.02 4.66 3.18
N THR A 24 6.85 4.00 3.19
CA THR A 24 6.33 3.30 2.01
C THR A 24 6.21 4.25 0.83
N HIS A 25 5.61 5.42 1.00
CA HIS A 25 5.45 6.42 -0.05
C HIS A 25 6.78 6.90 -0.60
N TRP A 26 7.73 7.24 0.28
CA TRP A 26 9.07 7.62 -0.13
C TRP A 26 9.73 6.54 -0.99
N LEU A 27 9.61 5.26 -0.61
CA LEU A 27 10.15 4.15 -1.41
C LEU A 27 9.49 4.04 -2.79
N LEU A 28 8.17 4.25 -2.89
CA LEU A 28 7.45 4.25 -4.17
C LEU A 28 7.96 5.36 -5.09
N GLU A 29 8.10 6.58 -4.59
CA GLU A 29 8.64 7.72 -5.35
C GLU A 29 10.09 7.47 -5.81
N HIS A 30 10.84 6.61 -5.11
CA HIS A 30 12.22 6.25 -5.42
C HIS A 30 12.36 4.88 -6.12
N GLY A 31 11.28 4.42 -6.77
CA GLY A 31 11.30 3.29 -7.69
C GLY A 31 11.32 1.92 -7.02
N ALA A 32 10.77 1.79 -5.82
CA ALA A 32 10.38 0.48 -5.30
C ALA A 32 9.21 -0.06 -6.14
N ASP A 33 9.29 -1.32 -6.57
CA ASP A 33 8.21 -2.00 -7.29
C ASP A 33 7.14 -2.46 -6.30
N PRO A 34 5.93 -1.84 -6.26
CA PRO A 34 4.90 -2.24 -5.33
C PRO A 34 4.37 -3.64 -5.61
N ARG A 35 4.52 -4.16 -6.84
CA ARG A 35 4.03 -5.50 -7.21
C ARG A 35 4.96 -6.61 -6.74
N LEU A 36 6.18 -6.28 -6.32
CA LEU A 36 7.20 -7.26 -5.96
C LEU A 36 6.92 -7.90 -4.60
N ASP A 37 6.79 -9.21 -4.62
CA ASP A 37 6.76 -10.11 -3.48
C ASP A 37 7.79 -11.24 -3.66
N TYR A 38 7.93 -12.11 -2.67
CA TYR A 38 8.70 -13.35 -2.81
C TYR A 38 7.89 -14.58 -2.37
N VAL A 39 7.99 -15.65 -3.15
CA VAL A 39 7.40 -16.96 -2.84
C VAL A 39 8.51 -17.99 -2.89
N GLY A 40 8.74 -18.72 -1.80
CA GLY A 40 9.86 -19.67 -1.71
C GLY A 40 11.24 -19.02 -1.94
N GLY A 41 11.39 -17.73 -1.64
CA GLY A 41 12.62 -16.96 -1.88
C GLY A 41 12.79 -16.44 -3.32
N ALA A 42 11.90 -16.79 -4.25
CA ALA A 42 11.93 -16.30 -5.63
C ALA A 42 11.03 -15.05 -5.79
N PRO A 43 11.47 -14.02 -6.56
CA PRO A 43 10.67 -12.82 -6.77
C PRO A 43 9.46 -13.12 -7.66
N VAL A 44 8.29 -12.63 -7.27
CA VAL A 44 7.04 -12.72 -8.04
C VAL A 44 6.42 -11.34 -8.11
N ARG A 45 5.86 -10.96 -9.27
CA ARG A 45 5.12 -9.71 -9.43
C ARG A 45 3.63 -9.97 -9.47
N ARG A 46 2.87 -9.27 -8.64
CA ARG A 46 1.43 -9.45 -8.48
C ARG A 46 0.72 -8.11 -8.33
N ASP A 47 -0.49 -8.02 -8.86
CA ASP A 47 -1.34 -6.82 -8.69
C ASP A 47 -2.03 -6.79 -7.31
N ASP A 48 -2.07 -7.93 -6.64
CA ASP A 48 -2.50 -8.15 -5.25
C ASP A 48 -1.30 -8.44 -4.33
N SER A 49 -0.15 -7.81 -4.58
CA SER A 49 1.01 -7.98 -3.70
C SER A 49 0.71 -7.52 -2.27
N HIS A 50 1.44 -8.04 -1.30
CA HIS A 50 1.27 -7.66 0.11
C HIS A 50 1.48 -6.15 0.34
N THR A 51 2.35 -5.51 -0.44
CA THR A 51 2.57 -4.05 -0.36
C THR A 51 1.33 -3.29 -0.83
N ILE A 52 0.75 -3.68 -1.96
CA ILE A 52 -0.46 -3.05 -2.53
C ILE A 52 -1.65 -3.27 -1.60
N GLU A 53 -1.86 -4.51 -1.14
CA GLU A 53 -2.92 -4.84 -0.18
C GLU A 53 -2.79 -4.01 1.10
N ALA A 54 -1.58 -3.89 1.66
CA ALA A 54 -1.35 -3.12 2.87
C ALA A 54 -1.68 -1.62 2.69
N ILE A 55 -1.28 -1.02 1.57
CA ILE A 55 -1.58 0.38 1.27
C ILE A 55 -3.09 0.63 1.19
N PHE A 56 -3.85 -0.27 0.58
CA PHE A 56 -5.30 -0.10 0.48
C PHE A 56 -6.06 -0.46 1.76
N TRP A 57 -5.62 -1.49 2.50
CA TRP A 57 -6.49 -2.14 3.50
C TRP A 57 -6.01 -2.06 4.94
N HIS A 58 -4.71 -1.87 5.21
CA HIS A 58 -4.23 -1.72 6.58
C HIS A 58 -4.94 -0.51 7.23
N PRO A 59 -5.38 -0.58 8.50
CA PRO A 59 -6.05 0.54 9.17
C PRO A 59 -5.16 1.77 9.42
N GLY A 60 -3.89 1.69 9.02
CA GLY A 60 -2.90 2.76 9.16
C GLY A 60 -2.76 3.32 10.56
N THR A 61 -2.50 4.63 10.60
CA THR A 61 -2.64 5.49 11.77
C THR A 61 -3.95 6.26 11.58
N PRO A 62 -5.05 5.86 12.22
CA PRO A 62 -6.37 6.45 11.95
C PRO A 62 -6.43 7.95 12.24
N ASP A 63 -5.61 8.44 13.19
CA ASP A 63 -5.54 9.86 13.55
C ASP A 63 -4.85 10.72 12.48
N ASP A 64 -4.02 10.11 11.61
CA ASP A 64 -3.36 10.78 10.48
C ASP A 64 -3.26 9.84 9.26
N PRO A 65 -4.33 9.75 8.44
CA PRO A 65 -4.35 8.93 7.24
C PRO A 65 -3.59 9.55 6.06
N THR A 66 -2.96 10.73 6.22
CA THR A 66 -2.41 11.54 5.12
C THR A 66 -1.46 10.75 4.23
N TRP A 67 -0.51 10.03 4.82
CA TRP A 67 0.49 9.27 4.06
C TRP A 67 -0.07 8.01 3.41
N GLN A 68 -1.09 7.40 4.02
CA GLN A 68 -1.80 6.28 3.41
C GLN A 68 -2.53 6.75 2.15
N ILE A 69 -3.28 7.85 2.24
CA ILE A 69 -4.01 8.45 1.12
C ILE A 69 -3.04 8.83 -0.02
N ARG A 70 -1.88 9.40 0.30
CA ARG A 70 -0.83 9.69 -0.70
C ARG A 70 -0.31 8.43 -1.39
N SER A 71 -0.08 7.36 -0.63
CA SER A 71 0.36 6.06 -1.18
C SER A 71 -0.71 5.44 -2.09
N GLN A 72 -1.98 5.47 -1.66
CA GLN A 72 -3.11 4.99 -2.47
C GLN A 72 -3.26 5.79 -3.76
N ARG A 73 -3.19 7.13 -3.70
CA ARG A 73 -3.22 7.99 -4.88
C ARG A 73 -2.07 7.72 -5.82
N TRP A 74 -0.86 7.54 -5.29
CA TRP A 74 0.30 7.17 -6.09
C TRP A 74 0.04 5.86 -6.84
N LEU A 75 -0.47 4.81 -6.15
CA LEU A 75 -0.80 3.54 -6.79
C LEU A 75 -1.84 3.72 -7.92
N LEU A 76 -2.92 4.45 -7.66
CA LEU A 76 -3.99 4.71 -8.64
C LEU A 76 -3.50 5.52 -9.86
N LEU A 77 -2.62 6.50 -9.65
CA LEU A 77 -2.02 7.30 -10.73
C LEU A 77 -1.05 6.47 -11.59
N ASN A 78 -0.39 5.49 -10.99
CA ASN A 78 0.53 4.58 -11.68
C ASN A 78 -0.16 3.31 -12.25
N GLY A 79 -1.50 3.31 -12.33
CA GLY A 79 -2.27 2.27 -13.01
C GLY A 79 -2.57 1.04 -12.16
N HIS A 80 -2.24 1.04 -10.88
CA HIS A 80 -2.64 -0.02 -9.96
C HIS A 80 -4.09 0.16 -9.53
N GLN A 81 -4.78 -0.95 -9.30
CA GLN A 81 -6.15 -0.98 -8.81
C GLN A 81 -6.18 -1.45 -7.36
N ARG A 82 -7.26 -1.10 -6.65
CA ARG A 82 -7.53 -1.67 -5.33
C ARG A 82 -7.92 -3.14 -5.49
N PRO A 83 -7.14 -4.11 -4.99
CA PRO A 83 -7.54 -5.52 -5.00
C PRO A 83 -8.69 -5.74 -4.02
N PRO A 84 -9.47 -6.82 -4.14
CA PRO A 84 -10.43 -7.23 -3.10
C PRO A 84 -9.77 -7.29 -1.73
N MET A 85 -10.51 -6.99 -0.66
CA MET A 85 -9.95 -6.98 0.69
C MET A 85 -9.66 -8.42 1.16
N PRO A 86 -8.39 -8.73 1.45
CA PRO A 86 -8.04 -10.00 2.04
C PRO A 86 -8.69 -10.17 3.41
N GLU A 87 -9.08 -11.40 3.71
CA GLU A 87 -9.76 -11.78 4.94
C GLU A 87 -8.95 -11.42 6.22
N HIS A 88 -7.62 -11.44 6.16
CA HIS A 88 -6.80 -11.05 7.31
C HIS A 88 -6.89 -9.54 7.61
N TYR A 89 -7.03 -8.67 6.60
CA TYR A 89 -7.27 -7.25 6.82
C TYR A 89 -8.69 -6.97 7.31
N ARG A 90 -9.69 -7.71 6.81
CA ARG A 90 -11.06 -7.64 7.32
C ARG A 90 -11.10 -7.88 8.83
N ARG A 91 -10.53 -9.00 9.29
CA ARG A 91 -10.43 -9.32 10.72
C ARG A 91 -9.61 -8.32 11.51
N MET A 92 -8.49 -7.86 10.96
CA MET A 92 -7.66 -6.85 11.63
C MET A 92 -8.46 -5.56 11.88
N ARG A 93 -9.18 -5.07 10.87
CA ARG A 93 -10.01 -3.87 10.98
C ARG A 93 -11.15 -4.07 11.97
N GLU A 94 -11.84 -5.19 11.91
CA GLU A 94 -12.89 -5.56 12.87
C GLU A 94 -12.36 -5.59 14.31
N THR A 95 -11.22 -6.24 14.55
CA THR A 95 -10.58 -6.34 15.87
C THR A 95 -10.28 -4.98 16.48
N PHE A 96 -9.87 -4.01 15.67
CA PHE A 96 -9.55 -2.65 16.12
C PHE A 96 -10.75 -1.69 16.02
N GLY A 97 -11.96 -2.18 15.74
CA GLY A 97 -13.18 -1.38 15.69
C GLY A 97 -13.28 -0.44 14.46
N PHE A 98 -12.51 -0.68 13.41
CA PHE A 98 -12.60 0.07 12.15
C PHE A 98 -13.68 -0.49 11.22
N PRO A 99 -14.18 0.31 10.26
CA PRO A 99 -15.01 -0.20 9.17
C PRO A 99 -14.30 -1.35 8.47
N HIS A 100 -14.95 -2.51 8.34
CA HIS A 100 -14.33 -3.76 7.89
C HIS A 100 -15.04 -4.38 6.67
N ARG A 101 -16.11 -3.76 6.17
CA ARG A 101 -16.68 -4.07 4.87
C ARG A 101 -16.09 -3.15 3.80
N GLU A 102 -15.85 -3.68 2.60
CA GLU A 102 -15.22 -2.92 1.51
C GLU A 102 -16.02 -1.70 1.06
N ASP A 103 -17.36 -1.78 1.11
CA ASP A 103 -18.29 -0.71 0.76
C ASP A 103 -18.27 0.45 1.78
N GLN A 104 -17.80 0.20 2.99
CA GLN A 104 -17.66 1.21 4.05
C GLN A 104 -16.32 1.95 4.01
N ILE A 105 -15.37 1.50 3.17
CA ILE A 105 -14.03 2.06 3.09
C ILE A 105 -13.87 2.74 1.74
N PRO A 106 -14.02 4.07 1.68
CA PRO A 106 -13.90 4.80 0.42
C PRO A 106 -12.47 4.74 -0.11
N LEU A 107 -12.34 4.73 -1.43
CA LEU A 107 -11.08 5.07 -2.09
C LEU A 107 -10.87 6.58 -2.00
N PRO A 108 -9.63 7.06 -1.85
CA PRO A 108 -9.37 8.48 -2.01
C PRO A 108 -9.72 8.88 -3.44
N ASP A 109 -10.25 10.09 -3.62
CA ASP A 109 -10.40 10.67 -4.95
C ASP A 109 -9.07 10.56 -5.68
N ARG A 110 -9.12 10.09 -6.93
CA ARG A 110 -7.98 10.13 -7.84
C ARG A 110 -7.54 11.58 -7.90
N ALA A 111 -6.44 11.92 -7.25
CA ALA A 111 -5.98 13.31 -7.23
C ALA A 111 -5.82 13.80 -8.68
N PRO A 112 -6.17 15.07 -8.97
CA PRO A 112 -5.79 15.64 -10.24
C PRO A 112 -4.27 15.46 -10.44
N PRO A 113 -3.79 15.24 -11.68
CA PRO A 113 -2.38 15.05 -11.94
C PRO A 113 -1.56 16.19 -11.32
N PRO A 114 -0.36 15.93 -10.76
CA PRO A 114 0.45 17.00 -10.21
C PRO A 114 0.67 18.06 -11.29
N ALA A 115 0.41 19.33 -10.95
CA ALA A 115 0.72 20.44 -11.83
C ALA A 115 2.18 20.32 -12.25
N SER A 116 2.43 20.24 -13.56
CA SER A 116 3.77 20.16 -14.11
C SER A 116 4.63 21.23 -13.46
N ARG A 117 5.64 20.82 -12.70
CA ARG A 117 6.73 21.71 -12.30
C ARG A 117 7.43 22.10 -13.59
N ASN A 118 7.07 23.28 -14.11
CA ASN A 118 7.89 23.95 -15.11
C ASN A 118 9.27 24.16 -14.47
N LEU A 119 10.29 23.62 -15.14
CA LEU A 119 11.69 23.79 -14.82
C LEU A 119 12.08 25.27 -14.82
#